data_AF-A0A7S2GS66-F1
#
_entry.id   AF-A0A7S2GS66-F1
#
_cell.length_a   1.000
_cell.length_b   1.000
_cell.length_c   1.000
_cell.angle_alpha   90.00
_cell.angle_beta   90.00
_cell.angle_gamma   90.00
#
_symmetry.space_group_name_H-M   'P 1'
#
loop_
_entity.id
_entity.type
_entity.pdbx_description
1 polymer ?
#
loop_
_entity_poly.entity_id
_entity_poly.type
_entity_poly.pdbx_seq_one_letter_code
_entity_poly.pdbx_strand_id
1 'polypeptide(L)'
;ESRHFDAAVDKGEEHFSTILRPDLGGIVHAHLLAYKADFDIGGATANALRVTQVKPHPSNGLDVNWKQDPAEPSFWSKVLEHRYIKEEGPGKSTFVTNPHTPSVWQVVDRHSVAHPNSNPRGYAVQMATASPVQVLPNDHPFVLAMPFTKYHVAVTKYHDSEYRVNSGYIHFDGQVPWRGEGAQ
;
A
#
# COMPACT_ATOMS: atom_id res chain seq x y z
N GLU A 1 13.29 -17.65 12.52
CA GLU A 1 13.50 -17.33 13.94
C GLU A 1 12.97 -18.48 14.79
N SER A 2 13.65 -18.87 15.86
CA SER A 2 13.26 -20.00 16.72
C SER A 2 13.59 -19.71 18.17
N ARG A 3 12.80 -20.27 19.09
CA ARG A 3 13.08 -20.23 20.53
C ARG A 3 12.98 -21.61 21.14
N HIS A 4 13.67 -21.78 22.27
CA HIS A 4 13.43 -22.92 23.14
C HIS A 4 11.96 -22.94 23.59
N PHE A 5 11.40 -24.12 23.70
CA PHE A 5 10.04 -24.39 24.15
C PHE A 5 10.07 -25.51 25.17
N ASP A 6 9.37 -25.36 26.29
CA ASP A 6 9.08 -26.45 27.21
C ASP A 6 7.59 -26.46 27.52
N ALA A 7 6.86 -27.52 27.13
CA ALA A 7 5.43 -27.64 27.35
C ALA A 7 5.01 -27.58 28.83
N ALA A 8 5.91 -27.89 29.76
CA ALA A 8 5.65 -27.78 31.19
C ALA A 8 5.68 -26.32 31.68
N VAL A 9 6.45 -25.45 31.02
CA VAL A 9 6.69 -24.04 31.39
C VAL A 9 5.87 -23.08 30.52
N ASP A 10 5.92 -23.27 29.20
CA ASP A 10 5.35 -22.40 28.17
C ASP A 10 3.97 -22.87 27.71
N LYS A 11 3.02 -22.97 28.65
CA LYS A 11 1.65 -23.40 28.33
C LYS A 11 1.00 -22.43 27.33
N GLY A 12 0.49 -22.94 26.21
CA GLY A 12 -0.17 -22.15 25.18
C GLY A 12 0.76 -21.63 24.08
N GLU A 13 2.04 -22.03 24.08
CA GLU A 13 3.01 -21.68 23.02
C GLU A 13 2.52 -22.09 21.62
N GLU A 14 1.73 -23.15 21.52
CA GLU A 14 1.11 -23.64 20.29
C GLU A 14 0.20 -22.61 19.60
N HIS A 15 -0.24 -21.57 20.32
CA HIS A 15 -1.00 -20.46 19.75
C HIS A 15 -0.10 -19.43 19.04
N PHE A 16 1.19 -19.37 19.37
CA PHE A 16 2.13 -18.36 18.90
C PHE A 16 3.25 -18.94 18.04
N SER A 17 3.40 -20.27 18.04
CA SER A 17 4.45 -20.99 17.35
C SER A 17 3.97 -22.28 16.72
N THR A 18 4.64 -22.68 15.64
CA THR A 18 4.62 -24.08 15.21
C THR A 18 5.65 -24.84 16.04
N ILE A 19 5.24 -25.90 16.74
CA ILE A 19 6.17 -26.76 17.48
C ILE A 19 6.92 -27.63 16.47
N LEU A 20 8.21 -27.34 16.27
CA LEU A 20 9.04 -28.02 15.26
C LEU A 20 9.62 -29.33 15.81
N ARG A 21 9.94 -29.34 17.10
CA ARG A 21 10.47 -30.48 17.88
C ARG A 21 10.03 -30.32 19.35
N PRO A 22 10.16 -31.36 20.21
CA PRO A 22 9.70 -31.31 21.59
C PRO A 22 10.22 -30.11 22.42
N ASP A 23 11.37 -29.55 22.04
CA ASP A 23 12.06 -28.47 22.75
C ASP A 23 12.20 -27.16 21.94
N LEU A 24 11.55 -27.07 20.77
CA LEU A 24 11.80 -26.00 19.79
C LEU A 24 10.50 -25.49 19.13
N GLY A 25 10.21 -24.21 19.37
CA GLY A 25 9.13 -23.48 18.72
C GLY A 25 9.63 -22.58 17.58
N GLY A 26 8.97 -22.65 16.42
CA GLY A 26 9.09 -21.67 15.35
C GLY A 26 8.04 -20.57 15.50
N ILE A 27 8.46 -19.42 15.99
CA ILE A 27 7.56 -18.30 16.34
C ILE A 27 6.94 -17.70 15.07
N VAL A 28 5.65 -17.42 15.11
CA VAL A 28 4.97 -16.64 14.08
C VAL A 28 5.52 -15.21 14.09
N HIS A 29 6.09 -14.79 12.96
CA HIS A 29 6.61 -13.45 12.74
C HIS A 29 6.36 -13.02 11.30
N ALA A 30 6.52 -11.72 11.02
CA ALA A 30 6.38 -11.14 9.70
C ALA A 30 7.66 -10.42 9.28
N HIS A 31 8.06 -10.59 8.02
CA HIS A 31 9.09 -9.80 7.39
C HIS A 31 8.46 -8.64 6.63
N LEU A 32 8.70 -7.42 7.12
CA LEU A 32 8.13 -6.20 6.57
C LEU A 32 9.29 -5.28 6.19
N LEU A 33 9.39 -4.98 4.89
CA LEU A 33 10.45 -4.16 4.33
C LEU A 33 9.82 -2.91 3.72
N ALA A 34 10.50 -1.78 3.85
CA ALA A 34 10.11 -0.53 3.22
C ALA A 34 11.21 -0.05 2.28
N TYR A 35 10.78 0.44 1.11
CA TYR A 35 11.64 1.05 0.11
C TYR A 35 11.15 2.47 -0.14
N LYS A 36 12.06 3.43 -0.14
CA LYS A 36 11.78 4.79 -0.64
C LYS A 36 12.11 4.82 -2.13
N ALA A 37 11.12 5.12 -2.96
CA ALA A 37 11.28 5.29 -4.39
C ALA A 37 10.87 6.72 -4.75
N ASP A 38 11.86 7.54 -5.06
CA ASP A 38 11.69 8.96 -5.39
C ASP A 38 11.67 9.12 -6.92
N PHE A 39 10.48 9.23 -7.48
CA PHE A 39 10.27 9.23 -8.93
C PHE A 39 10.18 10.68 -9.45
N ASP A 40 11.07 11.02 -10.38
CA ASP A 40 11.07 12.29 -11.12
C ASP A 40 10.77 12.07 -12.61
N ILE A 41 9.53 11.67 -12.92
CA ILE A 41 9.13 11.33 -14.28
C ILE A 41 9.05 12.62 -15.12
N GLY A 42 9.95 12.78 -16.09
CA GLY A 42 10.00 14.02 -16.88
C GLY A 42 10.43 15.25 -16.07
N GLY A 43 10.98 15.05 -14.86
CA GLY A 43 11.35 16.09 -13.90
C GLY A 43 10.44 16.11 -12.66
N ALA A 44 10.87 16.85 -11.63
CA ALA A 44 10.30 16.79 -10.28
C ALA A 44 9.00 17.59 -10.06
N THR A 45 8.63 18.50 -10.98
CA THR A 45 7.65 19.56 -10.68
C THR A 45 6.21 19.21 -11.03
N ALA A 46 5.97 18.23 -11.90
CA ALA A 46 4.66 17.96 -12.48
C ALA A 46 4.15 16.52 -12.23
N ASN A 47 4.80 15.79 -11.32
CA ASN A 47 4.43 14.42 -11.02
C ASN A 47 3.16 14.36 -10.17
N ALA A 48 2.32 13.36 -10.47
CA ALA A 48 1.11 13.08 -9.73
C ALA A 48 0.91 11.57 -9.60
N LEU A 49 0.29 11.16 -8.49
CA LEU A 49 -0.20 9.80 -8.35
C LEU A 49 -1.55 9.67 -9.05
N ARG A 50 -1.59 8.86 -10.11
CA ARG A 50 -2.82 8.40 -10.79
C ARG A 50 -3.14 6.99 -10.32
N VAL A 51 -4.37 6.79 -9.85
CA VAL A 51 -4.90 5.48 -9.51
C VAL A 51 -5.92 5.07 -10.57
N THR A 52 -5.71 3.90 -11.14
CA THR A 52 -6.65 3.27 -12.08
C THR A 52 -7.28 2.07 -11.41
N GLN A 53 -8.61 2.01 -11.35
CA GLN A 53 -9.36 0.89 -10.79
C GLN A 53 -10.24 0.25 -11.86
N VAL A 54 -10.41 -1.07 -11.77
CA VAL A 54 -11.41 -1.79 -12.58
C VAL A 54 -12.70 -1.87 -11.78
N LYS A 55 -13.81 -1.34 -12.32
CA LYS A 55 -15.13 -1.40 -11.69
C LYS A 55 -16.15 -2.12 -12.56
N PRO A 56 -17.13 -2.83 -11.95
CA PRO A 56 -18.25 -3.38 -12.70
C PRO A 56 -19.14 -2.24 -13.20
N HIS A 57 -19.64 -2.36 -14.43
CA HIS A 57 -20.55 -1.41 -15.05
C HIS A 57 -21.66 -2.16 -15.78
N PRO A 58 -22.94 -1.89 -15.49
CA PRO A 58 -24.03 -2.44 -16.28
C PRO A 58 -24.06 -1.76 -17.66
N SER A 59 -24.09 -2.55 -18.73
CA SER A 59 -24.10 -2.08 -20.13
C SER A 59 -25.23 -2.77 -20.89
N ASN A 60 -25.93 -2.06 -21.76
CA ASN A 60 -26.89 -2.62 -22.71
C ASN A 60 -26.41 -2.34 -24.14
N GLY A 61 -25.99 -3.41 -24.83
CA GLY A 61 -25.16 -3.29 -26.03
C GLY A 61 -23.73 -2.88 -25.66
N LEU A 62 -22.74 -3.27 -26.47
CA LEU A 62 -21.42 -2.65 -26.35
C LEU A 62 -21.61 -1.17 -26.68
N ASP A 63 -21.44 -0.34 -25.67
CA ASP A 63 -21.69 1.10 -25.62
C ASP A 63 -20.85 1.88 -26.67
N VAL A 64 -21.15 1.73 -27.97
CA VAL A 64 -20.43 2.40 -29.05
C VAL A 64 -20.74 3.89 -28.93
N ASN A 65 -19.82 4.64 -28.31
CA ASN A 65 -19.91 6.06 -27.97
C ASN A 65 -20.72 6.43 -26.72
N TRP A 66 -20.78 5.57 -25.69
CA TRP A 66 -21.49 5.90 -24.43
C TRP A 66 -22.99 6.17 -24.62
N LYS A 67 -23.59 5.48 -25.59
CA LYS A 67 -25.03 5.50 -25.87
C LYS A 67 -25.58 4.10 -25.67
N GLN A 68 -26.39 3.99 -24.62
CA GLN A 68 -27.17 2.81 -24.30
C GLN A 68 -28.11 2.44 -25.45
N ASP A 69 -28.09 1.17 -25.90
CA ASP A 69 -29.10 0.63 -26.80
C ASP A 69 -30.21 -0.02 -25.98
N PRO A 70 -31.41 0.60 -25.86
CA PRO A 70 -32.50 0.04 -25.09
C PRO A 70 -33.06 -1.27 -25.67
N ALA A 71 -32.72 -1.65 -26.91
CA ALA A 71 -33.13 -2.92 -27.51
C ALA A 71 -32.25 -4.11 -27.10
N GLU A 72 -31.05 -3.85 -26.56
CA GLU A 72 -30.12 -4.88 -26.12
C GLU A 72 -30.32 -5.20 -24.63
N PRO A 73 -30.23 -6.49 -24.23
CA PRO A 73 -30.30 -6.86 -22.82
C PRO A 73 -29.10 -6.32 -22.04
N SER A 74 -29.36 -5.91 -20.80
CA SER A 74 -28.29 -5.47 -19.90
C SER A 74 -27.39 -6.65 -19.50
N PHE A 75 -26.07 -6.44 -19.56
CA PHE A 75 -25.06 -7.35 -19.06
C PHE A 75 -23.97 -6.59 -18.29
N TRP A 76 -23.28 -7.28 -17.38
CA TRP A 76 -22.19 -6.68 -16.62
C TRP A 76 -20.89 -6.66 -17.44
N SER A 77 -20.30 -5.48 -17.56
CA SER A 77 -18.98 -5.26 -18.12
C SER A 77 -18.01 -4.69 -17.08
N LYS A 78 -16.76 -4.44 -17.49
CA LYS A 78 -15.70 -3.84 -16.68
C LYS A 78 -15.29 -2.52 -17.32
N VAL A 79 -15.19 -1.47 -16.52
CA VAL A 79 -14.70 -0.15 -16.94
C VAL A 79 -13.48 0.26 -16.13
N LEU A 80 -12.66 1.12 -16.72
CA LEU A 80 -11.54 1.75 -16.02
C LEU A 80 -12.00 3.08 -15.42
N GLU A 81 -11.81 3.23 -14.12
CA GLU A 81 -11.96 4.52 -13.44
C GLU A 81 -10.58 5.06 -13.09
N HIS A 82 -10.31 6.28 -13.51
CA HIS A 82 -9.05 6.96 -13.26
C HIS A 82 -9.28 8.13 -12.31
N ARG A 83 -8.42 8.26 -11.29
CA ARG A 83 -8.42 9.43 -10.41
C ARG A 83 -7.00 9.87 -10.07
N TYR A 84 -6.81 11.17 -9.92
CA TYR A 84 -5.59 11.74 -9.37
C TYR A 84 -5.74 11.93 -7.87
N ILE A 85 -4.73 11.53 -7.11
CA ILE A 85 -4.67 11.79 -5.67
C ILE A 85 -4.21 13.23 -5.48
N LYS A 86 -5.01 14.00 -4.74
CA LYS A 86 -4.79 15.44 -4.53
C LYS A 86 -4.24 15.77 -3.14
N GLU A 87 -4.40 14.85 -2.20
CA GLU A 87 -4.11 15.08 -0.78
C GLU A 87 -3.39 13.88 -0.19
N GLU A 88 -2.51 14.16 0.75
CA GLU A 88 -1.80 13.16 1.52
C GLU A 88 -2.60 12.69 2.73
N GLY A 89 -2.32 11.47 3.17
CA GLY A 89 -2.77 10.93 4.45
C GLY A 89 -3.46 9.57 4.36
N PRO A 90 -3.77 8.96 5.51
CA PRO A 90 -4.39 7.64 5.57
C PRO A 90 -5.68 7.56 4.75
N GLY A 91 -5.78 6.57 3.86
CA GLY A 91 -6.93 6.36 2.99
C GLY A 91 -7.05 7.33 1.80
N LYS A 92 -6.18 8.35 1.74
CA LYS A 92 -6.11 9.31 0.62
C LYS A 92 -4.95 8.94 -0.32
N SER A 93 -3.73 8.93 0.21
CA SER A 93 -2.48 8.59 -0.50
C SER A 93 -1.80 7.32 0.01
N THR A 94 -2.50 6.54 0.86
CA THR A 94 -2.05 5.24 1.34
C THR A 94 -2.95 4.12 0.85
N PHE A 95 -2.35 2.98 0.51
CA PHE A 95 -3.05 1.89 -0.17
C PHE A 95 -2.60 0.52 0.33
N VAL A 96 -3.58 -0.38 0.44
CA VAL A 96 -3.40 -1.82 0.61
C VAL A 96 -4.00 -2.48 -0.62
N THR A 97 -3.34 -3.49 -1.18
CA THR A 97 -3.87 -4.21 -2.34
C THR A 97 -5.10 -5.02 -1.90
N ASN A 98 -6.11 -5.04 -2.75
CA ASN A 98 -7.29 -5.88 -2.55
C ASN A 98 -7.52 -6.69 -3.84
N PRO A 99 -7.42 -8.03 -3.81
CA PRO A 99 -7.59 -8.86 -5.00
C PRO A 99 -9.01 -8.76 -5.59
N HIS A 100 -10.01 -8.34 -4.82
CA HIS A 100 -11.38 -8.14 -5.29
C HIS A 100 -11.60 -6.76 -5.92
N THR A 101 -10.70 -5.80 -5.71
CA THR A 101 -10.76 -4.44 -6.28
C THR A 101 -9.39 -4.03 -6.80
N PRO A 102 -8.90 -4.68 -7.87
CA PRO A 102 -7.55 -4.47 -8.36
C PRO A 102 -7.36 -3.01 -8.78
N SER A 103 -6.25 -2.45 -8.32
CA SER A 103 -5.89 -1.06 -8.57
C SER A 103 -4.46 -1.00 -9.12
N VAL A 104 -4.23 -0.13 -10.09
CA VAL A 104 -2.89 0.18 -10.60
C VAL A 104 -2.54 1.58 -10.10
N TRP A 105 -1.41 1.67 -9.38
CA TRP A 105 -0.87 2.93 -8.89
C TRP A 105 0.22 3.40 -9.85
N GLN A 106 0.12 4.62 -10.36
CA GLN A 106 1.04 5.14 -11.37
C GLN A 106 1.55 6.51 -10.93
N VAL A 107 2.87 6.69 -10.92
CA VAL A 107 3.47 8.02 -10.85
C VAL A 107 3.62 8.52 -12.28
N VAL A 108 2.96 9.63 -12.59
CA VAL A 108 2.86 10.15 -13.96
C VAL A 108 3.26 11.61 -14.03
N ASP A 109 3.86 12.02 -15.14
CA ASP A 109 4.05 13.42 -15.50
C ASP A 109 2.77 13.96 -16.15
N ARG A 110 2.12 14.93 -15.49
CA ARG A 110 0.89 15.53 -16.01
C ARG A 110 1.08 16.39 -17.25
N HIS A 111 2.29 16.86 -17.52
CA HIS A 111 2.59 17.73 -18.66
C HIS A 111 3.14 16.95 -19.86
N SER A 112 3.66 15.73 -19.65
CA SER A 112 4.14 14.87 -20.72
C SER A 112 3.05 13.96 -21.28
N VAL A 113 2.09 14.58 -21.99
CA VAL A 113 1.08 13.90 -22.80
C VAL A 113 1.36 14.13 -24.28
N ALA A 114 1.27 13.07 -25.11
CA ALA A 114 1.48 13.18 -26.55
C ALA A 114 0.35 13.95 -27.27
N HIS A 115 -0.85 13.97 -26.68
CA HIS A 115 -2.05 14.69 -27.13
C HIS A 115 -2.94 14.98 -25.90
N PRO A 116 -3.82 16.00 -25.91
CA PRO A 116 -4.76 16.27 -24.80
C PRO A 116 -5.60 15.09 -24.31
N ASN A 117 -5.76 14.04 -25.13
CA ASN A 117 -6.55 12.84 -24.83
C ASN A 117 -5.67 11.58 -24.65
N SER A 118 -4.34 11.73 -24.60
CA SER A 118 -3.42 10.60 -24.43
C SER A 118 -3.19 10.28 -22.96
N ASN A 119 -2.75 9.05 -22.70
CA ASN A 119 -2.25 8.69 -21.38
C ASN A 119 -0.97 9.49 -21.05
N PRO A 120 -0.83 10.00 -19.82
CA PRO A 120 0.40 10.64 -19.38
C PRO A 120 1.52 9.60 -19.30
N ARG A 121 2.76 10.04 -19.57
CA ARG A 121 3.95 9.20 -19.35
C ARG A 121 4.17 8.97 -17.86
N GLY A 122 4.56 7.77 -17.49
CA GLY A 122 4.70 7.37 -16.09
C GLY A 122 5.17 5.96 -15.91
N TYR A 123 5.37 5.59 -14.65
CA TYR A 123 5.70 4.23 -14.22
C TYR A 123 4.60 3.73 -13.28
N ALA A 124 4.23 2.45 -13.46
CA ALA A 124 3.33 1.78 -12.55
C ALA A 124 4.11 1.16 -11.39
N VAL A 125 3.62 1.36 -10.17
CA VAL A 125 4.05 0.63 -8.98
C VAL A 125 3.15 -0.59 -8.87
N GLN A 126 3.74 -1.77 -9.10
CA GLN A 126 3.03 -3.04 -9.03
C GLN A 126 3.66 -3.94 -7.97
N MET A 127 2.79 -4.62 -7.23
CA MET A 127 3.21 -5.66 -6.31
C MET A 127 3.51 -6.93 -7.11
N ALA A 128 4.78 -7.32 -7.17
CA ALA A 128 5.18 -8.54 -7.86
C ALA A 128 4.68 -9.82 -7.17
N THR A 129 4.52 -9.76 -5.84
CA THR A 129 4.07 -10.88 -5.00
C THR A 129 3.05 -10.39 -3.97
N ALA A 130 2.31 -11.35 -3.38
CA ALA A 130 1.49 -11.06 -2.21
C ALA A 130 2.39 -10.69 -1.03
N SER A 131 2.60 -9.39 -0.82
CA SER A 131 3.32 -8.89 0.36
C SER A 131 2.33 -8.74 1.52
N PRO A 132 2.70 -9.12 2.75
CA PRO A 132 1.88 -8.86 3.92
C PRO A 132 1.99 -7.40 4.38
N VAL A 133 0.97 -6.91 5.09
CA VAL A 133 1.05 -5.74 5.96
C VAL A 133 1.05 -6.16 7.43
N GLN A 134 1.41 -5.26 8.34
CA GLN A 134 1.36 -5.50 9.77
C GLN A 134 -0.07 -5.73 10.26
N VAL A 135 -0.27 -6.83 10.99
CA VAL A 135 -1.56 -7.27 11.53
C VAL A 135 -1.84 -6.73 12.94
N LEU A 136 -0.81 -6.28 13.67
CA LEU A 136 -0.97 -5.69 15.00
C LEU A 136 -1.89 -4.45 14.98
N PRO A 137 -2.67 -4.15 16.03
CA PRO A 137 -3.53 -2.96 16.09
C PRO A 137 -2.80 -1.64 15.83
N ASN A 138 -3.53 -0.61 15.37
CA ASN A 138 -2.93 0.69 15.00
C ASN A 138 -2.32 1.45 16.19
N ASP A 139 -2.80 1.18 17.40
CA ASP A 139 -2.32 1.72 18.67
C ASP A 139 -1.20 0.88 19.30
N HIS A 140 -0.80 -0.23 18.68
CA HIS A 140 0.33 -1.02 19.13
C HIS A 140 1.64 -0.21 19.01
N PRO A 141 2.53 -0.18 20.03
CA PRO A 141 3.79 0.56 20.00
C PRO A 141 4.62 0.38 18.72
N PHE A 142 4.83 -0.87 18.30
CA PHE A 142 5.47 -1.20 17.02
C PHE A 142 4.86 -0.45 15.82
N VAL A 143 3.53 -0.37 15.73
CA VAL A 143 2.84 0.27 14.61
C VAL A 143 2.97 1.79 14.68
N LEU A 144 2.92 2.36 15.88
CA LEU A 144 3.18 3.79 16.08
C LEU A 144 4.61 4.16 15.65
N ALA A 145 5.59 3.30 15.94
CA ALA A 145 6.99 3.55 15.59
C ALA A 145 7.29 3.29 14.10
N MET A 146 6.55 2.37 13.46
CA MET A 146 6.73 1.99 12.06
C MET A 146 5.39 1.98 11.30
N PRO A 147 4.72 3.14 11.16
CA PRO A 147 3.37 3.23 10.59
C PRO A 147 3.32 2.83 9.12
N PHE A 148 4.46 2.93 8.40
CA PHE A 148 4.58 2.49 7.02
C PHE A 148 4.23 1.01 6.83
N THR A 149 4.37 0.18 7.87
CA THR A 149 4.08 -1.26 7.81
C THR A 149 2.60 -1.59 7.59
N LYS A 150 1.71 -0.59 7.69
CA LYS A 150 0.27 -0.73 7.44
C LYS A 150 -0.15 -0.60 5.98
N TYR A 151 0.76 -0.25 5.08
CA TYR A 151 0.45 0.07 3.71
C TYR A 151 1.38 -0.68 2.75
N HIS A 152 0.87 -1.07 1.58
CA HIS A 152 1.73 -1.54 0.47
C HIS A 152 2.35 -0.36 -0.27
N VAL A 153 1.59 0.73 -0.41
CA VAL A 153 2.05 1.98 -1.00
C VAL A 153 1.57 3.14 -0.14
N ALA A 154 2.47 4.06 0.15
CA ALA A 154 2.17 5.38 0.68
C ALA A 154 2.91 6.40 -0.19
N VAL A 155 2.23 7.47 -0.59
CA VAL A 155 2.83 8.54 -1.38
C VAL A 155 2.72 9.84 -0.61
N THR A 156 3.85 10.53 -0.51
CA THR A 156 4.00 11.84 0.12
C THR A 156 4.71 12.79 -0.84
N LYS A 157 4.61 14.08 -0.58
CA LYS A 157 5.44 15.10 -1.21
C LYS A 157 6.86 14.97 -0.68
N TYR A 158 7.81 15.25 -1.56
CA TYR A 158 9.22 15.28 -1.18
C TYR A 158 9.50 16.38 -0.16
N HIS A 159 10.20 16.01 0.91
CA HIS A 159 10.80 16.92 1.88
C HIS A 159 12.18 16.39 2.30
N ASP A 160 13.18 17.27 2.36
CA ASP A 160 14.55 16.91 2.81
C ASP A 160 14.56 16.35 4.24
N SER A 161 13.67 16.87 5.10
CA SER A 161 13.50 16.41 6.48
C SER A 161 12.94 14.98 6.59
N GLU A 162 12.41 14.42 5.50
CA GLU A 162 11.77 13.10 5.43
C GLU A 162 12.59 12.13 4.55
N TYR A 163 13.92 12.23 4.61
CA TYR A 163 14.82 11.45 3.75
C TYR A 163 14.75 9.93 3.99
N ARG A 164 14.30 9.48 5.17
CA ARG A 164 14.21 8.08 5.58
C ARG A 164 12.87 7.76 6.20
N VAL A 165 12.38 6.53 5.98
CA VAL A 165 11.10 6.03 6.50
C VAL A 165 11.20 5.46 7.92
N ASN A 166 12.42 5.18 8.40
CA ASN A 166 12.71 4.59 9.70
C ASN A 166 14.10 5.04 10.19
N SER A 167 14.44 4.75 11.44
CA SER A 167 15.72 5.04 12.07
C SER A 167 16.20 3.83 12.86
N GLY A 168 17.51 3.56 12.90
CA GLY A 168 18.06 2.49 13.75
C GLY A 168 17.73 2.67 15.24
N TYR A 169 17.47 3.91 15.67
CA TYR A 169 17.10 4.23 17.05
C TYR A 169 15.68 3.79 17.44
N ILE A 170 14.78 3.56 16.46
CA ILE A 170 13.41 3.10 16.74
C ILE A 170 13.39 1.72 17.41
N HIS A 171 14.43 0.90 17.20
CA HIS A 171 14.56 -0.38 17.91
C HIS A 171 14.70 -0.21 19.43
N PHE A 172 15.28 0.89 19.90
CA PHE A 172 15.54 1.15 21.31
C PHE A 172 14.44 1.97 21.99
N ASP A 173 13.62 2.69 21.22
CA ASP A 173 12.52 3.52 21.72
C ASP A 173 11.25 3.38 20.84
N GLY A 174 10.85 2.13 20.60
CA GLY A 174 9.69 1.82 19.77
C GLY A 174 8.34 2.14 20.44
N GLN A 175 8.34 2.72 21.63
CA GLN A 175 7.11 3.10 22.36
C GLN A 175 6.77 4.57 22.18
N VAL A 176 7.78 5.42 21.97
CA VAL A 176 7.60 6.86 21.74
C VAL A 176 8.34 7.24 20.47
N PRO A 177 7.71 7.12 19.27
CA PRO A 177 8.31 7.69 18.08
C PRO A 177 8.60 9.18 18.34
N TRP A 178 9.85 9.60 18.10
CA TRP A 178 10.28 10.98 18.30
C TRP A 178 9.33 11.93 17.56
N ARG A 179 8.58 12.75 18.31
CA ARG A 179 7.56 13.65 17.75
C ARG A 179 8.08 15.03 17.36
N GLY A 180 9.39 15.26 17.45
CA GLY A 180 9.96 16.60 17.37
C GLY A 180 9.50 17.49 18.52
N GLU A 181 10.31 18.48 18.88
CA GLU A 181 9.83 19.56 19.74
C GLU A 181 8.83 20.39 18.92
N GLY A 182 7.53 20.27 19.21
CA GLY A 182 6.49 21.16 18.65
C GLY A 182 5.26 20.54 17.99
N ALA A 183 5.11 19.20 17.94
CA ALA A 183 3.86 18.59 17.48
C ALA A 183 2.86 18.43 18.65
N GLN A 184 2.12 19.51 18.94
CA GLN A 184 0.84 19.45 19.68
C GLN A 184 -0.32 19.27 18.69
#